data_AF-A0AAV4HNS2-F1
#
_entry.id   AF-A0AAV4HNS2-F1
#
_cell.length_a   1.000
_cell.length_b   1.000
_cell.length_c   1.000
_cell.angle_alpha   90.00
_cell.angle_beta   90.00
_cell.angle_gamma   90.00
#
_symmetry.space_group_name_H-M   'P 1'
#
loop_
_entity.id
_entity.type
_entity.pdbx_description
1 polymer ?
#
loop_
_entity_poly.entity_id
_entity_poly.type
_entity_poly.pdbx_seq_one_letter_code
_entity_poly.pdbx_strand_id
1 'polypeptide(L)'
;MEYNLALQSISNKTNKDPLDRVQSQAVHFVSGGMCSTPTAACEIHTNIEPLGLQGDAAVMNRVKRYKRSDKSHPNRQLIDTWKPAGRLKQKSLMDIATYLHEKQ
;
A
#
# COMPACT_ATOMS: atom_id res chain seq x y z
N MET A 1 -12.47 -12.98 2.81
CA MET A 1 -11.65 -12.04 3.61
C MET A 1 -10.67 -11.20 2.76
N GLU A 2 -10.79 -11.16 1.42
CA GLU A 2 -9.87 -10.36 0.56
C GLU A 2 -10.23 -8.87 0.50
N TYR A 3 -11.35 -8.43 1.08
CA TYR A 3 -11.82 -7.06 0.93
C TYR A 3 -10.96 -6.03 1.67
N ASN A 4 -10.35 -6.47 2.77
CA ASN A 4 -9.60 -5.62 3.68
C ASN A 4 -8.17 -5.39 3.22
N LEU A 5 -7.51 -6.36 2.57
CA LEU A 5 -6.09 -6.26 2.18
C LEU A 5 -5.78 -5.02 1.34
N ALA A 6 -6.69 -4.67 0.44
CA ALA A 6 -6.52 -3.54 -0.45
C ALA A 6 -6.70 -2.19 0.27
N LEU A 7 -7.64 -2.10 1.21
CA LEU A 7 -7.81 -0.94 2.09
C LEU A 7 -6.68 -0.86 3.13
N GLN A 8 -6.18 -2.02 3.54
CA GLN A 8 -5.04 -2.16 4.44
C GLN A 8 -3.77 -1.63 3.78
N SER A 9 -3.59 -1.75 2.45
CA SER A 9 -2.47 -1.09 1.75
C SER A 9 -2.46 0.44 1.94
N ILE A 10 -3.64 1.07 1.95
CA ILE A 10 -3.82 2.51 2.14
C ILE A 10 -3.55 2.88 3.61
N SER A 11 -4.17 2.13 4.53
CA SER A 11 -3.99 2.33 5.98
C SER A 11 -2.55 2.08 6.45
N ASN A 12 -1.87 1.08 5.87
CA ASN A 12 -0.49 0.75 6.18
C ASN A 12 0.46 1.87 5.76
N LYS A 13 0.22 2.52 4.60
CA LYS A 13 1.03 3.67 4.17
C LYS A 13 0.90 4.85 5.14
N THR A 14 -0.31 5.13 5.64
CA THR A 14 -0.51 6.21 6.62
C THR A 14 0.04 5.89 8.01
N ASN A 15 0.07 4.61 8.39
CA ASN A 15 0.52 4.18 9.72
C ASN A 15 2.00 3.79 9.79
N LYS A 16 2.66 3.48 8.65
CA LYS A 16 4.08 3.11 8.62
C LYS A 16 4.97 4.27 9.06
N ASP A 17 4.78 5.47 8.53
CA ASP A 17 5.62 6.63 8.85
C ASP A 17 5.69 6.95 10.36
N PRO A 18 4.57 7.03 11.11
CA PRO A 18 4.64 7.27 12.55
C PRO A 18 5.24 6.06 13.30
N LEU A 19 4.98 4.83 12.86
CA LEU A 19 5.55 3.63 13.48
C LEU A 19 7.07 3.55 13.30
N ASP A 20 7.57 3.76 12.08
CA ASP A 20 9.00 3.79 11.77
C ASP A 20 9.72 4.87 12.58
N ARG A 21 9.07 6.02 12.78
CA ARG A 21 9.59 7.11 13.61
C ARG A 21 9.70 6.71 15.09
N VAL A 22 8.66 6.09 15.65
CA VAL A 22 8.66 5.62 17.05
C VAL A 22 9.69 4.51 17.25
N GLN A 23 9.76 3.55 16.33
CA GLN A 23 10.72 2.45 16.39
C GLN A 23 12.16 2.96 16.27
N SER A 24 12.43 3.89 15.35
CA SER A 24 13.74 4.52 15.24
C SER A 24 14.12 5.27 16.53
N GLN A 25 13.18 6.01 17.14
CA GLN A 25 13.42 6.70 18.41
C GLN A 25 13.76 5.72 19.55
N ALA A 26 13.05 4.59 19.63
CA ALA A 26 13.31 3.56 20.63
C ALA A 26 14.69 2.92 20.46
N VAL A 27 15.11 2.64 19.22
CA VAL A 27 16.45 2.09 18.95
C VAL A 27 17.54 3.09 19.26
N HIS A 28 17.37 4.38 18.92
CA HIS A 28 18.30 5.42 19.33
C HIS A 28 18.45 5.52 20.84
N PHE A 29 17.33 5.42 21.57
CA PHE A 29 17.33 5.46 23.03
C PHE A 29 18.10 4.27 23.63
N VAL A 30 17.89 3.05 23.12
CA VAL A 30 18.52 1.84 23.67
C VAL A 30 19.99 1.71 23.26
N SER A 31 20.32 2.01 22.01
CA SER A 31 21.66 1.75 21.45
C SER A 31 22.66 2.90 21.63
N GLY A 32 22.20 4.09 22.05
CA GLY A 32 23.05 5.27 22.21
C GLY A 32 23.66 5.81 20.90
N GLY A 33 23.35 5.20 19.76
CA GLY A 33 23.88 5.53 18.44
C GLY A 33 22.79 5.74 17.39
N MET A 34 23.16 6.33 16.25
CA MET A 34 22.27 6.56 15.10
C MET A 34 21.95 5.27 14.31
N CYS A 35 21.59 4.18 14.99
CA CYS A 35 21.06 3.00 14.33
C CYS A 35 19.58 3.22 14.03
N SER A 36 19.24 3.58 12.79
CA SER A 36 17.86 3.46 12.32
C SER A 36 17.60 2.00 11.99
N THR A 37 16.57 1.39 12.58
CA THR A 37 15.96 0.18 12.01
C THR A 37 14.73 0.60 11.23
N PRO A 38 14.87 1.03 9.96
CA PRO A 38 13.69 1.15 9.12
C PRO A 38 13.03 -0.23 9.08
N THR A 39 11.71 -0.31 9.16
CA THR A 39 10.98 -1.58 9.02
C THR A 39 11.46 -2.37 7.79
N ALA A 40 11.87 -1.67 6.73
CA ALA A 40 12.50 -2.26 5.54
C ALA A 40 13.79 -3.05 5.81
N ALA A 41 14.64 -2.63 6.75
CA ALA A 41 15.84 -3.39 7.13
C ALA A 41 15.48 -4.68 7.86
N CYS A 42 14.43 -4.66 8.69
CA CYS A 42 13.91 -5.86 9.33
C CYS A 42 13.25 -6.81 8.30
N GLU A 43 12.50 -6.26 7.33
CA GLU A 43 11.93 -7.01 6.20
C GLU A 43 13.05 -7.71 5.39
N ILE A 44 14.16 -7.02 5.09
CA ILE A 44 15.32 -7.59 4.40
C ILE A 44 16.01 -8.68 5.25
N HIS A 45 16.28 -8.41 6.52
CA HIS A 45 16.95 -9.37 7.41
C HIS A 45 16.15 -10.66 7.60
N THR A 46 14.82 -10.55 7.67
CA THR A 46 13.93 -11.70 7.81
C THR A 46 13.60 -12.38 6.48
N ASN A 47 14.11 -11.86 5.36
CA ASN A 47 13.80 -12.31 4.01
C ASN A 47 12.29 -12.39 3.74
N ILE A 48 11.53 -11.43 4.26
CA ILE A 48 10.09 -11.29 4.05
C ILE A 48 9.86 -10.21 3.00
N GLU A 49 8.93 -10.45 2.08
CA GLU A 49 8.59 -9.45 1.07
C GLU A 49 8.10 -8.16 1.75
N PRO A 50 8.67 -6.99 1.39
CA PRO A 50 8.28 -5.72 1.98
C PRO A 50 6.77 -5.48 1.94
N LEU A 51 6.19 -5.04 3.06
CA LEU A 51 4.73 -4.87 3.17
C LEU A 51 4.16 -3.89 2.14
N GLY A 52 4.97 -2.93 1.69
CA GLY A 52 4.61 -1.99 0.63
C GLY A 52 4.38 -2.69 -0.71
N LEU A 53 5.27 -3.62 -1.08
CA LEU A 53 5.17 -4.39 -2.33
C LEU A 53 4.00 -5.36 -2.30
N GLN A 54 3.78 -6.04 -1.18
CA GLN A 54 2.60 -6.91 -0.99
C GLN A 54 1.30 -6.12 -1.14
N GLY A 55 1.23 -4.91 -0.57
CA GLY A 55 0.08 -4.03 -0.69
C GLY A 55 -0.20 -3.58 -2.13
N ASP A 56 0.86 -3.17 -2.85
CA ASP A 56 0.76 -2.73 -4.24
C ASP A 56 0.35 -3.90 -5.17
N ALA A 57 0.89 -5.10 -4.95
CA ALA A 57 0.50 -6.32 -5.65
C ALA A 57 -0.97 -6.69 -5.40
N ALA A 58 -1.44 -6.56 -4.15
CA ALA A 58 -2.84 -6.82 -3.80
C ALA A 58 -3.80 -5.83 -4.48
N VAL A 59 -3.44 -4.55 -4.55
CA VAL A 59 -4.20 -3.51 -5.27
C VAL A 59 -4.30 -3.85 -6.76
N MET A 60 -3.18 -4.17 -7.41
CA MET A 60 -3.15 -4.52 -8.83
C MET A 60 -3.95 -5.78 -9.14
N ASN A 61 -3.82 -6.83 -8.32
CA ASN A 61 -4.57 -8.06 -8.49
C ASN A 61 -6.08 -7.84 -8.37
N ARG A 62 -6.48 -6.94 -7.45
CA ARG A 62 -7.89 -6.60 -7.24
C ARG A 62 -8.49 -5.84 -8.41
N VAL A 63 -7.78 -4.84 -8.93
CA VAL A 63 -8.19 -4.12 -10.15
C VAL A 63 -8.30 -5.08 -11.34
N LYS A 64 -7.34 -5.98 -11.51
CA LYS A 64 -7.39 -7.01 -12.56
C LYS A 64 -8.60 -7.94 -12.40
N ARG A 65 -8.92 -8.37 -11.18
CA ARG A 65 -10.11 -9.20 -10.92
C ARG A 65 -11.40 -8.47 -11.28
N TYR A 66 -11.56 -7.22 -10.87
CA TYR A 66 -12.73 -6.41 -11.21
C TYR A 66 -12.84 -6.15 -12.72
N LYS A 67 -11.71 -6.01 -13.44
CA LYS A 67 -11.72 -5.94 -14.92
C LYS A 67 -12.20 -7.23 -15.59
N ARG A 68 -12.08 -8.39 -14.93
CA ARG A 68 -12.54 -9.68 -15.45
C ARG A 68 -13.99 -10.01 -15.09
N SER A 69 -14.60 -9.23 -14.19
CA SER A 69 -16.01 -9.39 -13.82
C SER A 69 -16.94 -8.98 -14.96
N ASP A 70 -18.19 -9.42 -14.87
CA ASP A 70 -19.25 -9.04 -15.83
C ASP A 70 -19.37 -7.51 -15.96
N LYS A 71 -19.74 -7.03 -17.15
CA LYS A 71 -19.98 -5.60 -17.43
C LYS A 71 -21.11 -5.01 -16.57
N SER A 72 -22.06 -5.84 -16.14
CA SER A 72 -23.12 -5.44 -15.22
C SER A 72 -22.63 -5.24 -13.78
N HIS A 73 -21.45 -5.79 -13.44
CA HIS A 73 -20.93 -5.74 -12.08
C HIS A 73 -20.55 -4.29 -11.68
N PRO A 74 -21.02 -3.78 -10.53
CA PRO A 74 -20.80 -2.38 -10.13
C PRO A 74 -19.32 -2.01 -10.01
N ASN A 75 -18.48 -2.91 -9.49
CA ASN A 75 -17.03 -2.67 -9.44
C ASN A 75 -16.39 -2.60 -10.84
N ARG A 76 -16.90 -3.33 -11.85
CA ARG A 76 -16.40 -3.26 -13.23
C ARG A 76 -16.78 -1.93 -13.86
N GLN A 77 -18.03 -1.51 -13.67
CA GLN A 77 -18.49 -0.18 -14.10
C GLN A 77 -17.66 0.94 -13.45
N LEU A 78 -17.38 0.83 -12.15
CA LEU A 78 -16.51 1.76 -11.44
C LEU A 78 -15.10 1.81 -12.05
N ILE A 79 -14.52 0.68 -12.44
CA ILE A 79 -13.21 0.65 -13.12
C ILE A 79 -13.27 1.34 -14.47
N ASP A 80 -14.26 0.97 -15.27
CA ASP A 80 -14.33 1.41 -16.67
C ASP A 80 -14.69 2.89 -16.79
N THR A 81 -15.39 3.44 -15.79
CA THR A 81 -15.77 4.86 -15.71
C THR A 81 -14.88 5.70 -14.80
N TRP A 82 -13.84 5.09 -14.19
CA TRP A 82 -13.00 5.77 -13.20
C TRP A 82 -12.33 7.00 -13.81
N LYS A 83 -12.51 8.14 -13.15
CA LYS A 83 -11.75 9.37 -13.42
C LYS A 83 -11.01 9.76 -12.15
N PRO A 84 -9.69 10.00 -12.21
CA PRO A 84 -8.93 10.38 -11.03
C PRO A 84 -9.46 11.71 -10.49
N ALA A 85 -9.97 11.69 -9.26
CA ALA A 85 -10.37 12.87 -8.53
C ALA A 85 -9.20 13.27 -7.63
N GLY A 86 -8.50 14.36 -7.98
CA GLY A 86 -7.27 14.80 -7.31
C GLY A 86 -7.48 15.34 -5.89
N ARG A 87 -7.91 14.49 -4.94
CA ARG A 87 -7.96 14.84 -3.52
C ARG A 87 -6.55 14.82 -2.94
N LEU A 88 -6.10 15.97 -2.43
CA LEU A 88 -4.75 16.18 -1.88
C LEU A 88 -4.31 15.18 -0.80
N LYS A 89 -5.25 14.71 0.05
CA LYS A 89 -4.93 13.87 1.23
C LYS A 89 -5.45 12.44 1.16
N GLN A 90 -6.27 12.10 0.18
CA GLN A 90 -6.92 10.80 0.11
C GLN A 90 -6.79 10.24 -1.30
N LYS A 91 -5.96 9.21 -1.43
CA LYS A 91 -5.83 8.47 -2.67
C LYS A 91 -6.81 7.31 -2.67
N SER A 92 -7.60 7.20 -3.72
CA SER A 92 -8.42 6.00 -3.92
C SER A 92 -7.52 4.82 -4.31
N LEU A 93 -8.01 3.60 -4.10
CA LEU A 93 -7.34 2.39 -4.56
C LEU A 93 -7.07 2.41 -6.07
N MET A 94 -7.97 3.02 -6.83
CA MET A 94 -7.86 3.14 -8.28
C MET A 94 -6.78 4.15 -8.67
N ASP A 95 -6.63 5.25 -7.93
CA ASP A 95 -5.55 6.23 -8.17
C ASP A 95 -4.17 5.59 -7.93
N ILE A 96 -4.07 4.75 -6.90
CA ILE A 96 -2.85 3.99 -6.60
C ILE A 96 -2.58 2.98 -7.72
N ALA A 97 -3.60 2.26 -8.19
CA ALA A 97 -3.44 1.29 -9.27
C ALA A 97 -3.01 1.94 -10.59
N THR A 98 -3.56 3.11 -10.93
CA THR A 98 -3.16 3.88 -12.12
C THR A 98 -1.69 4.31 -12.01
N TYR A 99 -1.30 4.88 -10.87
CA TYR A 99 0.10 5.27 -10.61
C TYR A 99 1.07 4.08 -10.68
N LEU A 100 0.69 2.91 -10.15
CA LEU A 100 1.52 1.71 -10.22
C LEU A 100 1.66 1.18 -11.65
N HIS A 101 0.64 1.34 -12.49
CA HIS A 101 0.69 0.95 -13.90
C HIS A 101 1.57 1.89 -14.74
N GLU A 102 1.66 3.18 -14.39
CA GLU A 102 2.54 4.15 -15.07
C GLU A 102 4.03 3.95 -14.73
N LYS A 103 4.33 3.23 -13.64
CA LYS A 103 5.69 3.05 -13.12
C LYS A 103 6.36 1.73 -13.55
N GLN A 104 5.64 0.86 -14.28
CA GLN A 104 6.14 -0.40 -14.86
C GLN A 104 6.61 -0.19 -16.29
#